data_AF-A0A0L8SBA9-F1
#
_entry.id   AF-A0A0L8SBA9-F1
#
_cell.length_a   1.000
_cell.length_b   1.000
_cell.length_c   1.000
_cell.angle_alpha   90.00
_cell.angle_beta   90.00
_cell.angle_gamma   90.00
#
_symmetry.space_group_name_H-M   'P 1'
#
loop_
_entity.id
_entity.type
_entity.pdbx_description
1 polymer ?
#
loop_
_entity_poly.entity_id
_entity_poly.type
_entity_poly.pdbx_seq_one_letter_code
_entity_poly.pdbx_strand_id
1 'polypeptide(L)'
;MFGSKKLKMENEALKQELASLKDKYQTDVETLERQLKEAKQLLNTAQQRYESSDELMSSSLKGGDMLQTIRTAMVESAQSMAHENEELKLLDDMFKQTHQALARLDDRAVKISSQATQSIESVQILDNTATSISHLVSTIQEISDQTNLLALNAAIEAARAGEAGRGFAVVADEVRNLAGKASEASEQIDSLVNQVLTQVSSIKSAIDENQICAEEVSASSAQIGSIVNEVVVKSEHMKRVIHFASTRSFLDTVKLDHAIWKNNIYRLLQSGSFGETVNSHSECRLGQWYYRGDGKAYSQLRSYAQLEAPHKGVHDSGRDAMNHAKSGNMAGMVTSINSMEDTSEQVVIHIDRLMDEIIAN
;
A
#
# COMPACT_ATOMS: atom_id res chain seq x y z
N MET A 1 -64.18 22.96 -106.01
CA MET A 1 -64.11 24.02 -104.98
C MET A 1 -64.21 23.54 -103.51
N PHE A 2 -64.31 22.23 -103.20
CA PHE A 2 -64.49 21.77 -101.81
C PHE A 2 -63.20 21.48 -101.01
N GLY A 3 -62.06 21.18 -101.66
CA GLY A 3 -60.80 20.87 -100.97
C GLY A 3 -60.12 22.06 -100.27
N SER A 4 -60.20 23.27 -100.85
CA SER A 4 -59.53 24.47 -100.32
C SER A 4 -60.16 25.01 -99.03
N LYS A 5 -61.48 24.86 -98.84
CA LYS A 5 -62.19 25.31 -97.64
C LYS A 5 -61.94 24.39 -96.44
N LYS A 6 -61.88 23.07 -96.68
CA LYS A 6 -61.52 22.05 -95.67
C LYS A 6 -60.08 22.28 -95.17
N LEU A 7 -59.14 22.46 -96.09
CA LEU A 7 -57.74 22.77 -95.75
C LEU A 7 -57.57 24.08 -94.96
N LYS A 8 -58.36 25.12 -95.25
CA LYS A 8 -58.34 26.37 -94.45
C LYS A 8 -58.89 26.17 -93.04
N MET A 9 -59.98 25.44 -92.88
CA MET A 9 -60.53 25.13 -91.55
C MET A 9 -59.58 24.26 -90.73
N GLU A 10 -58.94 23.29 -91.36
CA GLU A 10 -57.94 22.42 -90.74
C GLU A 10 -56.67 23.19 -90.36
N ASN A 11 -56.22 24.13 -91.20
CA ASN A 11 -55.10 25.02 -90.89
C ASN A 11 -55.41 25.95 -89.70
N GLU A 12 -56.63 26.47 -89.62
CA GLU A 12 -57.05 27.35 -88.52
C GLU A 12 -57.22 26.57 -87.21
N ALA A 13 -57.75 25.35 -87.27
CA ALA A 13 -57.82 24.42 -86.14
C ALA A 13 -56.41 24.05 -85.63
N LEU A 14 -55.48 23.72 -86.54
CA LEU A 14 -54.08 23.44 -86.19
C LEU A 14 -53.38 24.67 -85.59
N LYS A 15 -53.68 25.89 -86.04
CA LYS A 15 -53.14 27.12 -85.42
C LYS A 15 -53.68 27.34 -84.01
N GLN A 16 -54.97 27.09 -83.78
CA GLN A 16 -55.57 27.18 -82.45
C GLN A 16 -55.01 26.12 -81.51
N GLU A 17 -54.84 24.88 -81.99
CA GLU A 17 -54.21 23.80 -81.25
C GLU A 17 -52.74 24.13 -80.93
N LEU A 18 -51.99 24.67 -81.89
CA LEU A 18 -50.60 25.06 -81.70
C LEU A 18 -50.45 26.26 -80.73
N ALA A 19 -51.40 27.21 -80.74
CA ALA A 19 -51.46 28.29 -79.78
C ALA A 19 -51.79 27.79 -78.37
N SER A 20 -52.77 26.91 -78.22
CA SER A 20 -53.12 26.27 -76.95
C SER A 20 -51.97 25.42 -76.40
N LEU A 21 -51.28 24.67 -77.27
CA LEU A 21 -50.14 23.85 -76.89
C LEU A 21 -48.95 24.73 -76.46
N LYS A 22 -48.72 25.87 -77.12
CA LYS A 22 -47.68 26.83 -76.73
C LYS A 22 -47.97 27.44 -75.35
N ASP A 23 -49.20 27.81 -75.08
CA ASP A 23 -49.63 28.36 -73.78
C ASP A 23 -49.49 27.33 -72.66
N LYS A 24 -49.86 26.07 -72.95
CA LYS A 24 -49.65 24.93 -72.05
C LYS A 24 -48.16 24.70 -71.77
N TYR A 25 -47.32 24.64 -72.80
CA TYR A 25 -45.86 24.48 -72.62
C TYR A 25 -45.26 25.63 -71.82
N GLN A 26 -45.72 26.86 -72.02
CA GLN A 26 -45.23 28.00 -71.26
C GLN A 26 -45.60 27.90 -69.78
N THR A 27 -46.84 27.50 -69.48
CA THR A 27 -47.30 27.22 -68.11
C THR A 27 -46.51 26.07 -67.47
N ASP A 28 -46.23 24.99 -68.22
CA ASP A 28 -45.45 23.85 -67.74
C ASP A 28 -43.99 24.24 -67.45
N VAL A 29 -43.37 25.06 -68.31
CA VAL A 29 -42.01 25.59 -68.09
C VAL A 29 -41.97 26.46 -66.84
N GLU A 30 -42.89 27.40 -66.67
CA GLU A 30 -42.96 28.25 -65.47
C GLU A 30 -43.15 27.42 -64.19
N THR A 31 -43.95 26.35 -64.27
CA THR A 31 -44.16 25.41 -63.16
C THR A 31 -42.89 24.63 -62.83
N LEU A 32 -42.19 24.11 -63.84
CA LEU A 32 -40.93 23.37 -63.66
C LEU A 32 -39.81 24.29 -63.14
N GLU A 33 -39.73 25.54 -63.59
CA GLU A 33 -38.77 26.52 -63.08
C GLU A 33 -39.01 26.83 -61.60
N ARG A 34 -40.27 26.97 -61.19
CA ARG A 34 -40.64 27.13 -59.78
C ARG A 34 -40.25 25.90 -58.95
N GLN A 35 -40.58 24.71 -59.41
CA GLN A 35 -40.22 23.45 -58.73
C GLN A 35 -38.70 23.29 -58.62
N LEU A 36 -37.94 23.63 -59.67
CA LEU A 36 -36.49 23.59 -59.66
C LEU A 36 -35.89 24.56 -58.64
N LYS A 37 -36.46 25.76 -58.51
CA LYS A 37 -36.04 26.76 -57.51
C LYS A 37 -36.32 26.27 -56.09
N GLU A 38 -37.50 25.70 -55.84
CA GLU A 38 -37.88 25.11 -54.55
C GLU A 38 -36.96 23.93 -54.20
N ALA A 39 -36.70 23.02 -55.15
CA ALA A 39 -35.81 21.88 -54.95
C ALA A 39 -34.37 22.31 -54.64
N LYS A 40 -33.84 23.33 -55.34
CA LYS A 40 -32.50 23.89 -55.05
C LYS A 40 -32.43 24.51 -53.65
N GLN A 41 -33.47 25.22 -53.23
CA GLN A 41 -33.52 25.80 -51.90
C GLN A 41 -33.57 24.72 -50.80
N LEU A 42 -34.36 23.66 -51.01
CA LEU A 42 -34.39 22.50 -50.12
C LEU A 42 -33.03 21.80 -50.06
N LEU A 43 -32.35 21.62 -51.20
CA LEU A 43 -31.03 21.01 -51.26
C LEU A 43 -29.99 21.82 -50.48
N ASN A 44 -29.95 23.15 -50.68
CA ASN A 44 -29.05 24.04 -49.94
C ASN A 44 -29.31 23.98 -48.43
N THR A 45 -30.59 23.96 -48.03
CA THR A 45 -30.97 23.87 -46.61
C THR A 45 -30.56 22.52 -46.02
N ALA A 46 -30.74 21.42 -46.77
CA ALA A 46 -30.33 20.09 -46.34
C ALA A 46 -28.81 19.98 -46.23
N GLN A 47 -28.06 20.55 -47.17
CA GLN A 47 -26.60 20.58 -47.15
C GLN A 47 -26.06 21.38 -45.95
N GLN A 48 -26.60 22.58 -45.69
CA GLN A 48 -26.22 23.37 -44.51
C GLN A 48 -26.50 22.64 -43.20
N ARG A 49 -27.64 21.95 -43.11
CA ARG A 49 -27.99 21.12 -41.95
C ARG A 49 -27.03 19.94 -41.79
N TYR A 50 -26.66 19.30 -42.89
CA TYR A 50 -25.69 18.20 -42.88
C TYR A 50 -24.32 18.67 -42.40
N GLU A 51 -23.78 19.76 -42.97
CA GLU A 51 -22.50 20.36 -42.57
C GLU A 51 -22.50 20.75 -41.08
N SER A 52 -23.57 21.41 -40.61
CA SER A 52 -23.70 21.78 -39.20
C SER A 52 -23.77 20.55 -38.27
N SER A 53 -24.48 19.50 -38.69
CA SER A 53 -24.58 18.25 -37.92
C SER A 53 -23.25 17.51 -37.87
N ASP A 54 -22.49 17.52 -38.97
CA ASP A 54 -21.17 16.89 -39.06
C ASP A 54 -20.15 17.60 -38.16
N GLU A 55 -20.14 18.94 -38.15
CA GLU A 55 -19.30 19.74 -37.26
C GLU A 55 -19.63 19.53 -35.77
N LEU A 56 -20.92 19.45 -35.42
CA LEU A 56 -21.36 19.15 -34.05
C LEU A 56 -20.96 17.74 -33.61
N MET A 57 -21.09 16.75 -34.49
CA MET A 57 -20.66 15.37 -34.21
C MET A 57 -19.14 15.31 -34.02
N SER A 58 -18.37 15.91 -34.93
CA SER A 58 -16.90 15.98 -34.85
C SER A 58 -16.45 16.65 -33.55
N SER A 59 -17.10 17.74 -33.14
CA SER A 59 -16.82 18.41 -31.86
C SER A 59 -17.16 17.55 -30.66
N SER A 60 -18.24 16.77 -30.72
CA SER A 60 -18.62 15.81 -29.67
C SER A 60 -17.61 14.67 -29.56
N LEU A 61 -17.09 14.18 -30.69
CA LEU A 61 -16.09 13.12 -30.70
C LEU A 61 -14.73 13.54 -30.13
N LYS A 62 -14.35 14.84 -30.23
CA LYS A 62 -13.15 15.37 -29.54
C LYS A 62 -13.20 15.19 -28.03
N GLY A 63 -14.40 15.10 -27.43
CA GLY A 63 -14.55 14.74 -26.01
C GLY A 63 -13.98 13.36 -25.68
N GLY A 64 -13.89 12.45 -26.66
CA GLY A 64 -13.25 11.15 -26.52
C GLY A 64 -11.75 11.23 -26.20
N ASP A 65 -11.05 12.27 -26.66
CA ASP A 65 -9.63 12.45 -26.37
C ASP A 65 -9.41 12.79 -24.88
N MET A 66 -10.35 13.52 -24.26
CA MET A 66 -10.33 13.75 -22.81
C MET A 66 -10.52 12.43 -22.03
N LEU A 67 -11.43 11.56 -22.48
CA LEU A 67 -11.61 10.23 -21.88
C LEU A 67 -10.34 9.38 -21.97
N GLN A 68 -9.61 9.48 -23.08
CA GLN A 68 -8.31 8.82 -23.24
C GLN A 68 -7.30 9.30 -22.19
N THR A 69 -7.22 10.61 -21.93
CA THR A 69 -6.34 11.18 -20.90
C THR A 69 -6.72 10.71 -19.50
N ILE A 70 -8.02 10.72 -19.16
CA ILE A 70 -8.50 10.22 -17.86
C ILE A 70 -8.17 8.73 -17.70
N ARG A 71 -8.35 7.94 -18.76
CA ARG A 71 -8.02 6.51 -18.75
C ARG A 71 -6.53 6.27 -18.48
N THR A 72 -5.65 7.05 -19.12
CA THR A 72 -4.19 6.94 -18.87
C THR A 72 -3.86 7.23 -17.41
N ALA A 73 -4.43 8.31 -16.83
CA ALA A 73 -4.24 8.64 -15.42
C ALA A 73 -4.75 7.53 -14.47
N MET A 74 -5.86 6.85 -14.81
CA MET A 74 -6.36 5.71 -14.03
C MET A 74 -5.41 4.51 -14.09
N VAL A 75 -4.83 4.22 -15.25
CA VAL A 75 -3.81 3.16 -15.38
C VAL A 75 -2.56 3.48 -14.55
N GLU A 76 -2.08 4.72 -14.57
CA GLU A 76 -0.95 5.17 -13.73
C GLU A 76 -1.29 5.06 -12.24
N SER A 77 -2.51 5.43 -11.85
CA SER A 77 -2.99 5.25 -10.48
C SER A 77 -2.98 3.77 -10.06
N ALA A 78 -3.46 2.86 -10.92
CA ALA A 78 -3.43 1.42 -10.65
C ALA A 78 -2.00 0.88 -10.47
N GLN A 79 -1.04 1.38 -11.25
CA GLN A 79 0.38 1.03 -11.10
C GLN A 79 0.97 1.53 -9.78
N SER A 80 0.66 2.77 -9.39
CA SER A 80 1.05 3.32 -8.09
C SER A 80 0.51 2.48 -6.93
N MET A 81 -0.74 2.03 -7.03
CA MET A 81 -1.34 1.14 -6.03
C MET A 81 -0.68 -0.24 -5.96
N ALA A 82 -0.27 -0.80 -7.10
CA ALA A 82 0.47 -2.06 -7.11
C ALA A 82 1.82 -1.91 -6.40
N HIS A 83 2.51 -0.78 -6.61
CA HIS A 83 3.77 -0.47 -5.94
C HIS A 83 3.59 -0.31 -4.42
N GLU A 84 2.58 0.42 -3.96
CA GLU A 84 2.27 0.56 -2.53
C GLU A 84 1.95 -0.81 -1.87
N ASN A 85 1.32 -1.72 -2.61
CA ASN A 85 1.07 -3.09 -2.11
C ASN A 85 2.38 -3.90 -1.94
N GLU A 86 3.41 -3.65 -2.74
CA GLU A 86 4.73 -4.27 -2.58
C GLU A 86 5.45 -3.70 -1.34
N GLU A 87 5.40 -2.38 -1.14
CA GLU A 87 5.97 -1.72 0.05
C GLU A 87 5.33 -2.24 1.35
N LEU A 88 4.01 -2.48 1.36
CA LEU A 88 3.34 -3.09 2.52
C LEU A 88 3.80 -4.53 2.81
N LYS A 89 4.25 -5.29 1.81
CA LYS A 89 4.83 -6.63 2.05
C LYS A 89 6.19 -6.53 2.72
N LEU A 90 7.03 -5.57 2.31
CA LEU A 90 8.31 -5.30 2.96
C LEU A 90 8.12 -4.88 4.42
N LEU A 91 7.08 -4.07 4.68
CA LEU A 91 6.70 -3.65 6.02
C LEU A 91 6.33 -4.83 6.94
N ASP A 92 5.62 -5.84 6.41
CA ASP A 92 5.23 -7.06 7.13
C ASP A 92 6.46 -7.85 7.64
N ASP A 93 7.47 -7.98 6.78
CA ASP A 93 8.72 -8.65 7.12
C ASP A 93 9.53 -7.86 8.15
N MET A 94 9.53 -6.52 8.07
CA MET A 94 10.14 -5.67 9.10
C MET A 94 9.47 -5.82 10.46
N PHE A 95 8.14 -5.94 10.53
CA PHE A 95 7.45 -6.16 11.80
C PHE A 95 7.74 -7.52 12.40
N LYS A 96 7.84 -8.58 11.58
CA LYS A 96 8.28 -9.90 12.05
C LYS A 96 9.68 -9.84 12.66
N GLN A 97 10.63 -9.19 11.98
CA GLN A 97 11.99 -9.02 12.50
C GLN A 97 12.00 -8.21 13.81
N THR A 98 11.19 -7.15 13.88
CA THR A 98 11.06 -6.32 15.08
C THR A 98 10.51 -7.13 16.26
N HIS A 99 9.45 -7.92 16.06
CA HIS A 99 8.93 -8.81 17.09
C HIS A 99 9.98 -9.82 17.59
N GLN A 100 10.75 -10.41 16.67
CA GLN A 100 11.83 -11.32 17.06
C GLN A 100 12.93 -10.61 17.87
N ALA A 101 13.27 -9.37 17.51
CA ALA A 101 14.24 -8.57 18.25
C ALA A 101 13.73 -8.25 19.67
N LEU A 102 12.45 -7.88 19.81
CA LEU A 102 11.83 -7.62 21.11
C LEU A 102 11.81 -8.87 22.01
N ALA A 103 11.45 -10.03 21.45
CA ALA A 103 11.49 -11.29 22.20
C ALA A 103 12.90 -11.63 22.70
N ARG A 104 13.94 -11.32 21.88
CA ARG A 104 15.34 -11.49 22.30
C ARG A 104 15.74 -10.48 23.39
N LEU A 105 15.25 -9.24 23.34
CA LEU A 105 15.52 -8.24 24.37
C LEU A 105 14.91 -8.65 25.72
N ASP A 106 13.69 -9.17 25.70
CA ASP A 106 13.02 -9.64 26.92
C ASP A 106 13.75 -10.84 27.55
N ASP A 107 14.14 -11.84 26.74
CA ASP A 107 14.99 -12.96 27.20
C ASP A 107 16.31 -12.48 27.81
N ARG A 108 16.93 -11.45 27.20
CA ARG A 108 18.16 -10.85 27.72
C ARG A 108 17.95 -10.13 29.04
N ALA A 109 16.86 -9.38 29.18
CA ALA A 109 16.52 -8.72 30.44
C ALA A 109 16.33 -9.74 31.57
N VAL A 110 15.57 -10.82 31.31
CA VAL A 110 15.38 -11.93 32.27
C VAL A 110 16.72 -12.56 32.65
N LYS A 111 17.61 -12.78 31.67
CA LYS A 111 18.93 -13.35 31.93
C LYS A 111 19.82 -12.42 32.76
N ILE A 112 19.81 -11.11 32.50
CA ILE A 112 20.55 -10.12 33.30
C ILE A 112 20.04 -10.13 34.75
N SER A 113 18.72 -10.13 34.95
CA SER A 113 18.14 -10.16 36.30
C SER A 113 18.48 -11.45 37.07
N SER A 114 18.47 -12.58 36.38
CA SER A 114 18.92 -13.85 36.98
C SER A 114 20.41 -13.82 37.36
N GLN A 115 21.27 -13.27 36.50
CA GLN A 115 22.70 -13.11 36.78
C GLN A 115 22.97 -12.12 37.92
N ALA A 116 22.20 -11.03 37.99
CA ALA A 116 22.24 -10.07 39.09
C ALA A 116 21.90 -10.76 40.43
N THR A 117 20.83 -11.55 40.46
CA THR A 117 20.42 -12.32 41.65
C THR A 117 21.54 -13.27 42.12
N GLN A 118 22.12 -14.04 41.21
CA GLN A 118 23.24 -14.94 41.53
C GLN A 118 24.50 -14.17 42.00
N SER A 119 24.74 -12.99 41.44
CA SER A 119 25.86 -12.14 41.83
C SER A 119 25.67 -11.59 43.25
N ILE A 120 24.45 -11.21 43.63
CA ILE A 120 24.12 -10.78 45.01
C ILE A 120 24.43 -11.90 46.01
N GLU A 121 24.05 -13.15 45.72
CA GLU A 121 24.37 -14.28 46.60
C GLU A 121 25.88 -14.46 46.78
N SER A 122 26.63 -14.38 45.69
CA SER A 122 28.10 -14.51 45.71
C SER A 122 28.76 -13.37 46.49
N VAL A 123 28.28 -12.15 46.32
CA VAL A 123 28.76 -10.96 47.02
C VAL A 123 28.41 -11.02 48.50
N GLN A 124 27.24 -11.56 48.87
CA GLN A 124 26.87 -11.77 50.27
C GLN A 124 27.79 -12.78 50.97
N ILE A 125 28.20 -13.84 50.27
CA ILE A 125 29.20 -14.80 50.79
C ILE A 125 30.55 -14.11 50.99
N LEU A 126 30.98 -13.27 50.04
CA LEU A 126 32.24 -12.53 50.15
C LEU A 126 32.23 -11.55 51.33
N ASP A 127 31.12 -10.83 51.51
CA ASP A 127 30.88 -9.87 52.59
C ASP A 127 30.97 -10.55 53.97
N ASN A 128 30.28 -11.69 54.14
CA ASN A 128 30.34 -12.50 55.35
C ASN A 128 31.75 -13.05 55.62
N THR A 129 32.46 -13.47 54.56
CA THR A 129 33.82 -14.00 54.65
C THR A 129 34.81 -12.91 55.06
N ALA A 130 34.75 -11.74 54.42
CA ALA A 130 35.59 -10.59 54.76
C ALA A 130 35.35 -10.11 56.19
N THR A 131 34.09 -10.06 56.63
CA THR A 131 33.73 -9.72 58.02
C THR A 131 34.30 -10.72 59.01
N SER A 132 34.25 -12.03 58.69
CA SER A 132 34.84 -13.08 59.53
C SER A 132 36.36 -12.97 59.62
N ILE A 133 37.03 -12.65 58.52
CA ILE A 133 38.47 -12.40 58.50
C ILE A 133 38.81 -11.17 59.35
N SER A 134 38.07 -10.07 59.23
CA SER A 134 38.29 -8.87 60.07
C SER A 134 38.21 -9.20 61.56
N HIS A 135 37.24 -10.01 61.98
CA HIS A 135 37.15 -10.47 63.37
C HIS A 135 38.37 -11.31 63.80
N LEU A 136 38.85 -12.21 62.95
CA LEU A 136 40.06 -13.01 63.23
C LEU A 136 41.30 -12.12 63.34
N VAL A 137 41.45 -11.13 62.45
CA VAL A 137 42.55 -10.17 62.49
C VAL A 137 42.53 -9.35 63.77
N SER A 138 41.35 -8.86 64.19
CA SER A 138 41.17 -8.20 65.50
C SER A 138 41.61 -9.09 66.66
N THR A 139 41.28 -10.38 66.61
CA THR A 139 41.69 -11.35 67.64
C THR A 139 43.21 -11.56 67.66
N ILE A 140 43.85 -11.62 66.49
CA ILE A 140 45.32 -11.75 66.37
C ILE A 140 46.02 -10.49 66.88
N GLN A 141 45.45 -9.32 66.62
CA GLN A 141 45.94 -8.04 67.14
C GLN A 141 45.92 -8.04 68.67
N GLU A 142 44.80 -8.43 69.28
CA GLU A 142 44.67 -8.57 70.74
C GLU A 142 45.70 -9.55 71.33
N ILE A 143 45.89 -10.71 70.69
CA ILE A 143 46.89 -11.71 71.12
C ILE A 143 48.31 -11.16 71.00
N SER A 144 48.61 -10.44 69.92
CA SER A 144 49.93 -9.83 69.69
C SER A 144 50.23 -8.76 70.74
N ASP A 145 49.26 -7.92 71.07
CA ASP A 145 49.39 -6.89 72.12
C ASP A 145 49.57 -7.52 73.50
N GLN A 146 48.82 -8.56 73.83
CA GLN A 146 48.99 -9.32 75.08
C GLN A 146 50.37 -10.00 75.15
N THR A 147 50.82 -10.61 74.05
CA THR A 147 52.13 -11.26 73.97
C THR A 147 53.26 -10.24 74.12
N ASN A 148 53.12 -9.07 73.51
CA ASN A 148 54.06 -7.96 73.64
C ASN A 148 54.14 -7.46 75.10
N LEU A 149 53.01 -7.34 75.79
CA LEU A 149 52.96 -6.98 77.22
C LEU A 149 53.58 -8.07 78.12
N LEU A 150 53.30 -9.35 77.85
CA LEU A 150 53.90 -10.47 78.58
C LEU A 150 55.42 -10.52 78.40
N ALA A 151 55.90 -10.33 77.16
CA ALA A 151 57.32 -10.28 76.83
C ALA A 151 58.01 -9.10 77.51
N LEU A 152 57.37 -7.93 77.56
CA LEU A 152 57.86 -6.77 78.29
C LEU A 152 58.01 -7.07 79.79
N ASN A 153 56.99 -7.67 80.41
CA ASN A 153 57.06 -8.04 81.82
C ASN A 153 58.17 -9.07 82.09
N ALA A 154 58.34 -10.05 81.20
CA ALA A 154 59.43 -11.03 81.29
C ALA A 154 60.82 -10.40 81.13
N ALA A 155 60.98 -9.43 80.21
CA ALA A 155 62.23 -8.70 80.04
C ALA A 155 62.59 -7.87 81.29
N ILE A 156 61.60 -7.24 81.93
CA ILE A 156 61.77 -6.50 83.18
C ILE A 156 62.23 -7.45 84.31
N GLU A 157 61.59 -8.61 84.47
CA GLU A 157 61.96 -9.56 85.53
C GLU A 157 63.32 -10.23 85.25
N ALA A 158 63.65 -10.50 83.99
CA ALA A 158 64.96 -10.99 83.57
C ALA A 158 66.08 -9.98 83.89
N ALA A 159 65.85 -8.68 83.66
CA ALA A 159 66.77 -7.62 84.05
C ALA A 159 66.94 -7.54 85.57
N ARG A 160 65.85 -7.78 86.33
CA ARG A 160 65.85 -7.78 87.80
C ARG A 160 66.65 -8.94 88.40
N ALA A 161 66.70 -10.09 87.74
CA ALA A 161 67.49 -11.26 88.13
C ALA A 161 69.00 -11.13 87.83
N GLY A 162 69.45 -10.04 87.19
CA GLY A 162 70.86 -9.76 86.93
C GLY A 162 71.51 -10.80 86.00
N GLU A 163 72.73 -11.26 86.33
CA GLU A 163 73.50 -12.22 85.50
C GLU A 163 72.76 -13.57 85.31
N ALA A 164 71.94 -14.00 86.28
CA ALA A 164 71.16 -15.24 86.17
C ALA A 164 69.99 -15.15 85.16
N GLY A 165 69.48 -13.94 84.90
CA GLY A 165 68.36 -13.69 83.98
C GLY A 165 68.77 -13.40 82.54
N ARG A 166 70.06 -13.32 82.25
CA ARG A 166 70.59 -12.81 80.97
C ARG A 166 70.14 -13.62 79.74
N GLY A 167 70.01 -14.95 79.87
CA GLY A 167 69.46 -15.81 78.82
C GLY A 167 67.95 -15.62 78.62
N PHE A 168 67.19 -15.37 79.69
CA PHE A 168 65.75 -15.08 79.63
C PHE A 168 65.46 -13.72 79.00
N ALA A 169 66.32 -12.71 79.23
CA ALA A 169 66.19 -11.40 78.62
C ALA A 169 66.24 -11.46 77.09
N VAL A 170 67.17 -12.24 76.52
CA VAL A 170 67.28 -12.44 75.06
C VAL A 170 66.03 -13.09 74.48
N VAL A 171 65.47 -14.10 75.17
CA VAL A 171 64.22 -14.76 74.74
C VAL A 171 63.05 -13.78 74.83
N ALA A 172 62.95 -12.99 75.90
CA ALA A 172 61.89 -12.01 76.07
C ALA A 172 61.92 -10.93 74.98
N ASP A 173 63.10 -10.41 74.63
CA ASP A 173 63.24 -9.44 73.53
C ASP A 173 62.87 -10.04 72.16
N GLU A 174 63.22 -11.31 71.90
CA GLU A 174 62.83 -11.98 70.64
C GLU A 174 61.31 -12.21 70.57
N VAL A 175 60.67 -12.63 71.67
CA VAL A 175 59.20 -12.76 71.75
C VAL A 175 58.53 -11.41 71.53
N ARG A 176 59.08 -10.33 72.10
CA ARG A 176 58.57 -8.96 71.90
C ARG A 176 58.66 -8.53 70.43
N ASN A 177 59.77 -8.82 69.77
CA ASN A 177 59.98 -8.55 68.35
C ASN A 177 59.00 -9.34 67.46
N LEU A 178 58.80 -10.63 67.77
CA LEU A 178 57.80 -11.47 67.09
C LEU A 178 56.38 -10.94 67.25
N ALA A 179 56.01 -10.51 68.46
CA ALA A 179 54.70 -9.91 68.73
C ALA A 179 54.51 -8.59 67.96
N GLY A 180 55.54 -7.74 67.88
CA GLY A 180 55.52 -6.52 67.07
C GLY A 180 55.31 -6.81 65.58
N LYS A 181 56.03 -7.79 65.01
CA LYS A 181 55.84 -8.21 63.62
C LYS A 181 54.45 -8.80 63.36
N ALA A 182 53.88 -9.53 64.32
CA ALA A 182 52.53 -10.07 64.22
C ALA A 182 51.47 -8.96 64.22
N SER A 183 51.65 -7.92 65.03
CA SER A 183 50.83 -6.70 65.03
C SER A 183 50.90 -5.99 63.67
N GLU A 184 52.10 -5.68 63.17
CA GLU A 184 52.27 -5.02 61.87
C GLU A 184 51.64 -5.83 60.71
N ALA A 185 51.80 -7.16 60.73
CA ALA A 185 51.16 -8.03 59.74
C ALA A 185 49.63 -8.01 59.86
N SER A 186 49.08 -7.95 61.07
CA SER A 186 47.63 -7.88 61.31
C SER A 186 47.05 -6.56 60.80
N GLU A 187 47.71 -5.42 61.04
CA GLU A 187 47.31 -4.12 60.49
C GLU A 187 47.29 -4.12 58.94
N GLN A 188 48.28 -4.76 58.31
CA GLN A 188 48.31 -4.89 56.85
C GLN A 188 47.15 -5.74 56.32
N ILE A 189 46.82 -6.85 57.00
CA ILE A 189 45.68 -7.69 56.62
C ILE A 189 44.36 -6.92 56.81
N ASP A 190 44.20 -6.18 57.91
CA ASP A 190 42.99 -5.39 58.16
C ASP A 190 42.76 -4.35 57.05
N SER A 191 43.81 -3.65 56.62
CA SER A 191 43.76 -2.72 55.49
C SER A 191 43.28 -3.40 54.19
N LEU A 192 43.81 -4.60 53.89
CA LEU A 192 43.37 -5.38 52.72
C LEU A 192 41.91 -5.83 52.83
N VAL A 193 41.46 -6.25 54.02
CA VAL A 193 40.07 -6.65 54.26
C VAL A 193 39.12 -5.47 54.08
N ASN A 194 39.48 -4.28 54.59
CA ASN A 194 38.70 -3.05 54.40
C ASN A 194 38.59 -2.65 52.92
N GLN A 195 39.67 -2.85 52.14
CA GLN A 195 39.61 -2.65 50.68
C GLN A 195 38.64 -3.64 50.02
N VAL A 196 38.65 -4.91 50.42
CA VAL A 196 37.71 -5.92 49.92
C VAL A 196 36.26 -5.54 50.25
N LEU A 197 35.97 -5.11 51.48
CA LEU A 197 34.63 -4.67 51.89
C LEU A 197 34.15 -3.45 51.08
N THR A 198 35.04 -2.51 50.80
CA THR A 198 34.72 -1.35 49.94
C THR A 198 34.40 -1.78 48.50
N GLN A 199 35.15 -2.74 47.96
CA GLN A 199 34.91 -3.30 46.63
C GLN A 199 33.59 -4.08 46.58
N VAL A 200 33.27 -4.85 47.63
CA VAL A 200 31.98 -5.54 47.81
C VAL A 200 30.82 -4.56 47.73
N SER A 201 30.88 -3.45 48.48
CA SER A 201 29.85 -2.42 48.46
C SER A 201 29.64 -1.82 47.06
N SER A 202 30.75 -1.53 46.37
CA SER A 202 30.72 -1.02 44.99
C SER A 202 30.07 -2.02 44.03
N ILE A 203 30.37 -3.32 44.18
CA ILE A 203 29.77 -4.38 43.36
C ILE A 203 28.27 -4.51 43.66
N LYS A 204 27.82 -4.42 44.92
CA LYS A 204 26.38 -4.44 45.26
C LYS A 204 25.63 -3.32 44.52
N SER A 205 26.15 -2.09 44.57
CA SER A 205 25.55 -0.94 43.87
C SER A 205 25.46 -1.17 42.36
N ALA A 206 26.51 -1.70 41.73
CA ALA A 206 26.52 -1.99 40.31
C ALA A 206 25.52 -3.10 39.92
N ILE A 207 25.27 -4.07 40.81
CA ILE A 207 24.26 -5.10 40.57
C ILE A 207 22.84 -4.52 40.67
N ASP A 208 22.57 -3.67 41.65
CA ASP A 208 21.27 -3.00 41.79
C ASP A 208 20.97 -2.13 40.56
N GLU A 209 21.95 -1.38 40.06
CA GLU A 209 21.83 -0.62 38.81
C GLU A 209 21.53 -1.54 37.60
N ASN A 210 22.22 -2.68 37.48
CA ASN A 210 21.94 -3.64 36.40
C ASN A 210 20.53 -4.22 36.46
N GLN A 211 19.99 -4.44 37.67
CA GLN A 211 18.64 -4.93 37.87
C GLN A 211 17.60 -3.90 37.40
N ILE A 212 17.79 -2.63 37.76
CA ILE A 212 16.93 -1.52 37.30
C ILE A 212 16.99 -1.41 35.78
N CYS A 213 18.19 -1.44 35.18
CA CYS A 213 18.34 -1.38 33.73
C CYS A 213 17.64 -2.57 33.03
N ALA A 214 17.70 -3.78 33.60
CA ALA A 214 16.99 -4.92 33.03
C ALA A 214 15.47 -4.72 33.06
N GLU A 215 14.92 -4.18 34.14
CA GLU A 215 13.50 -3.86 34.27
C GLU A 215 13.07 -2.78 33.26
N GLU A 216 13.88 -1.72 33.09
CA GLU A 216 13.64 -0.67 32.10
C GLU A 216 13.66 -1.21 30.66
N VAL A 217 14.58 -2.12 30.34
CA VAL A 217 14.66 -2.78 29.03
C VAL A 217 13.42 -3.64 28.77
N SER A 218 12.94 -4.41 29.75
CA SER A 218 11.72 -5.21 29.59
C SER A 218 10.48 -4.33 29.42
N ALA A 219 10.35 -3.28 30.25
CA ALA A 219 9.24 -2.31 30.13
C ALA A 219 9.23 -1.60 28.77
N SER A 220 10.40 -1.15 28.29
CA SER A 220 10.55 -0.52 26.98
C SER A 220 10.23 -1.51 25.84
N SER A 221 10.66 -2.76 25.97
CA SER A 221 10.37 -3.80 24.98
C SER A 221 8.87 -4.09 24.89
N ALA A 222 8.16 -4.13 26.03
CA ALA A 222 6.72 -4.29 26.07
C ALA A 222 5.98 -3.11 25.41
N GLN A 223 6.42 -1.87 25.68
CA GLN A 223 5.86 -0.67 25.04
C GLN A 223 6.06 -0.69 23.53
N ILE A 224 7.27 -1.00 23.05
CA ILE A 224 7.54 -1.10 21.60
C ILE A 224 6.69 -2.23 21.00
N GLY A 225 6.53 -3.37 21.69
CA GLY A 225 5.68 -4.46 21.24
C GLY A 225 4.23 -4.05 21.02
N SER A 226 3.67 -3.23 21.92
CA SER A 226 2.32 -2.67 21.78
C SER A 226 2.20 -1.76 20.55
N ILE A 227 3.17 -0.86 20.37
CA ILE A 227 3.21 0.05 19.21
C ILE A 227 3.30 -0.74 17.90
N VAL A 228 4.21 -1.72 17.82
CA VAL A 228 4.36 -2.57 16.64
C VAL A 228 3.05 -3.28 16.31
N ASN A 229 2.35 -3.81 17.31
CA ASN A 229 1.05 -4.45 17.11
C ASN A 229 0.00 -3.47 16.55
N GLU A 230 -0.04 -2.23 17.05
CA GLU A 230 -0.93 -1.19 16.49
C GLU A 230 -0.59 -0.90 15.01
N VAL A 231 0.70 -0.78 14.68
CA VAL A 231 1.12 -0.51 13.29
C VAL A 231 0.81 -1.70 12.38
N VAL A 232 0.95 -2.95 12.84
CA VAL A 232 0.52 -4.15 12.10
C VAL A 232 -0.97 -4.08 11.77
N VAL A 233 -1.83 -3.74 12.75
CA VAL A 233 -3.27 -3.60 12.51
C VAL A 233 -3.58 -2.51 11.47
N LYS A 234 -2.87 -1.37 11.53
CA LYS A 234 -3.02 -0.30 10.53
C LYS A 234 -2.51 -0.72 9.15
N SER A 235 -1.43 -1.50 9.08
CA SER A 235 -0.89 -2.05 7.83
C SER A 235 -1.90 -3.01 7.19
N GLU A 236 -2.51 -3.91 7.96
CA GLU A 236 -3.56 -4.81 7.46
C GLU A 236 -4.79 -4.04 6.96
N HIS A 237 -5.16 -2.95 7.63
CA HIS A 237 -6.19 -2.05 7.12
C HIS A 237 -5.79 -1.40 5.79
N MET A 238 -4.55 -0.92 5.67
CA MET A 238 -4.03 -0.33 4.44
C MET A 238 -4.00 -1.33 3.28
N LYS A 239 -3.63 -2.59 3.53
CA LYS A 239 -3.68 -3.67 2.52
C LYS A 239 -5.09 -3.81 1.93
N ARG A 240 -6.13 -3.75 2.78
CA ARG A 240 -7.53 -3.78 2.31
C ARG A 240 -7.91 -2.54 1.50
N VAL A 241 -7.55 -1.34 1.98
CA VAL A 241 -7.83 -0.07 1.26
C VAL A 241 -7.18 -0.07 -0.13
N ILE A 242 -5.93 -0.50 -0.23
CA ILE A 242 -5.20 -0.60 -1.51
C ILE A 242 -5.86 -1.65 -2.42
N HIS A 243 -6.26 -2.80 -1.89
CA HIS A 243 -6.96 -3.81 -2.67
C HIS A 243 -8.27 -3.27 -3.27
N PHE A 244 -9.07 -2.57 -2.46
CA PHE A 244 -10.33 -1.97 -2.92
C PHE A 244 -10.11 -0.87 -3.96
N ALA A 245 -9.21 0.07 -3.69
CA ALA A 245 -8.98 1.15 -4.64
C ALA A 245 -8.30 0.66 -5.94
N SER A 246 -7.52 -0.45 -5.90
CA SER A 246 -6.92 -1.06 -7.09
C SER A 246 -7.99 -1.70 -7.97
N THR A 247 -8.90 -2.46 -7.34
CA THR A 247 -10.06 -3.06 -8.02
C THR A 247 -10.97 -1.97 -8.58
N ARG A 248 -11.17 -0.87 -7.84
CA ARG A 248 -11.93 0.29 -8.30
C ARG A 248 -11.30 0.97 -9.51
N SER A 249 -10.02 1.28 -9.43
CA SER A 249 -9.29 1.89 -10.54
C SER A 249 -9.37 1.01 -11.80
N PHE A 250 -9.23 -0.31 -11.64
CA PHE A 250 -9.41 -1.26 -12.74
C PHE A 250 -10.81 -1.19 -13.36
N LEU A 251 -11.86 -1.27 -12.54
CA LEU A 251 -13.25 -1.27 -13.01
C LEU A 251 -13.67 0.07 -13.62
N ASP A 252 -13.21 1.20 -13.07
CA ASP A 252 -13.43 2.52 -13.68
C ASP A 252 -12.65 2.67 -15.00
N THR A 253 -11.45 2.08 -15.10
CA THR A 253 -10.72 2.02 -16.37
C THR A 253 -11.48 1.22 -17.42
N VAL A 254 -12.14 0.13 -17.04
CA VAL A 254 -12.99 -0.66 -17.95
C VAL A 254 -14.17 0.16 -18.47
N LYS A 255 -14.82 0.98 -17.63
CA LYS A 255 -15.90 1.87 -18.09
C LYS A 255 -15.39 2.86 -19.13
N LEU A 256 -14.21 3.44 -18.90
CA LEU A 256 -13.56 4.34 -19.85
C LEU A 256 -13.17 3.63 -21.15
N ASP A 257 -12.65 2.40 -21.08
CA ASP A 257 -12.36 1.60 -22.27
C ASP A 257 -13.62 1.42 -23.15
N HIS A 258 -14.78 1.16 -22.56
CA HIS A 258 -16.05 1.04 -23.31
C HIS A 258 -16.49 2.39 -23.89
N ALA A 259 -16.38 3.47 -23.13
CA ALA A 259 -16.74 4.80 -23.63
C ALA A 259 -15.86 5.23 -24.82
N ILE A 260 -14.55 4.97 -24.73
CA ILE A 260 -13.57 5.21 -25.81
C ILE A 260 -13.87 4.29 -27.01
N TRP A 261 -14.19 3.02 -26.76
CA TRP A 261 -14.53 2.07 -27.81
C TRP A 261 -15.78 2.50 -28.59
N LYS A 262 -16.87 2.89 -27.90
CA LYS A 262 -18.08 3.44 -28.55
C LYS A 262 -17.78 4.72 -29.35
N ASN A 263 -16.96 5.62 -28.78
CA ASN A 263 -16.53 6.82 -29.48
C ASN A 263 -15.76 6.50 -30.78
N ASN A 264 -14.95 5.44 -30.77
CA ASN A 264 -14.28 4.94 -31.96
C ASN A 264 -15.27 4.39 -33.00
N ILE A 265 -16.32 3.66 -32.58
CA ILE A 265 -17.40 3.24 -33.51
C ILE A 265 -18.03 4.46 -34.20
N TYR A 266 -18.37 5.51 -33.45
CA TYR A 266 -18.93 6.73 -34.03
C TYR A 266 -17.99 7.40 -35.03
N ARG A 267 -16.69 7.44 -34.73
CA ARG A 267 -15.67 7.99 -35.62
C ARG A 267 -15.54 7.18 -36.92
N LEU A 268 -15.57 5.86 -36.83
CA LEU A 268 -15.51 4.98 -38.00
C LEU A 268 -16.76 5.12 -38.89
N LEU A 269 -17.94 5.21 -38.27
CA LEU A 269 -19.19 5.43 -38.99
C LEU A 269 -19.25 6.81 -39.64
N GLN A 270 -18.83 7.86 -38.93
CA GLN A 270 -18.80 9.24 -39.46
C GLN A 270 -17.81 9.38 -40.63
N SER A 271 -16.61 8.79 -40.51
CA SER A 271 -15.59 8.86 -41.56
C SER A 271 -15.89 7.98 -42.79
N GLY A 272 -16.96 7.18 -42.76
CA GLY A 272 -17.28 6.23 -43.82
C GLY A 272 -16.38 4.99 -43.86
N SER A 273 -15.58 4.76 -42.82
CA SER A 273 -14.60 3.68 -42.72
C SER A 273 -15.23 2.34 -42.33
N PHE A 274 -16.31 1.93 -43.02
CA PHE A 274 -17.15 0.77 -42.66
C PHE A 274 -16.45 -0.59 -42.78
N GLY A 275 -15.27 -0.64 -43.42
CA GLY A 275 -14.49 -1.86 -43.61
C GLY A 275 -13.61 -2.24 -42.43
N GLU A 276 -13.41 -1.34 -41.46
CA GLU A 276 -12.54 -1.56 -40.31
C GLU A 276 -13.14 -2.60 -39.36
N THR A 277 -12.28 -3.49 -38.86
CA THR A 277 -12.66 -4.51 -37.89
C THR A 277 -12.52 -3.97 -36.48
N VAL A 278 -13.57 -4.13 -35.68
CA VAL A 278 -13.58 -3.77 -34.26
C VAL A 278 -13.58 -5.04 -33.42
N ASN A 279 -12.86 -5.00 -32.31
CA ASN A 279 -12.65 -6.17 -31.47
C ASN A 279 -13.95 -6.71 -30.85
N SER A 280 -13.94 -8.01 -30.57
CA SER A 280 -14.96 -8.70 -29.81
C SER A 280 -14.84 -8.43 -28.30
N HIS A 281 -15.92 -8.75 -27.57
CA HIS A 281 -15.97 -8.61 -26.11
C HIS A 281 -14.92 -9.49 -25.41
N SER A 282 -14.49 -10.62 -25.99
CA SER A 282 -13.45 -11.48 -25.41
C SER A 282 -12.03 -10.97 -25.60
N GLU A 283 -11.82 -10.04 -26.54
CA GLU A 283 -10.50 -9.48 -26.84
C GLU A 283 -10.20 -8.21 -26.04
N CYS A 284 -11.23 -7.57 -25.47
CA CYS A 284 -11.06 -6.36 -24.68
C CYS A 284 -10.52 -6.66 -23.27
N ARG A 285 -10.07 -5.62 -22.55
CA ARG A 285 -9.56 -5.72 -21.18
C ARG A 285 -10.54 -6.41 -20.23
N LEU A 286 -11.83 -6.04 -20.29
CA LEU A 286 -12.87 -6.65 -19.47
C LEU A 286 -13.05 -8.14 -19.82
N GLY A 287 -13.04 -8.50 -21.10
CA GLY A 287 -13.13 -9.88 -21.54
C GLY A 287 -11.97 -10.74 -21.06
N GLN A 288 -10.74 -10.25 -21.20
CA GLN A 288 -9.56 -10.96 -20.70
C GLN A 288 -9.64 -11.16 -19.19
N TRP A 289 -10.01 -10.12 -18.45
CA TRP A 289 -10.17 -10.18 -17.00
C TRP A 289 -11.30 -11.13 -16.57
N TYR A 290 -12.44 -11.09 -17.25
CA TYR A 290 -13.60 -11.93 -16.96
C TYR A 290 -13.30 -13.41 -17.26
N TYR A 291 -12.87 -13.74 -18.48
CA TYR A 291 -12.73 -15.14 -18.90
C TYR A 291 -11.42 -15.81 -18.45
N ARG A 292 -10.33 -15.05 -18.29
CA ARG A 292 -8.98 -15.62 -18.16
C ARG A 292 -8.16 -15.05 -16.99
N GLY A 293 -8.47 -13.85 -16.52
CA GLY A 293 -7.70 -13.15 -15.51
C GLY A 293 -8.29 -13.22 -14.10
N ASP A 294 -7.92 -12.24 -13.30
CA ASP A 294 -8.23 -12.15 -11.87
C ASP A 294 -9.72 -11.97 -11.57
N GLY A 295 -10.54 -11.66 -12.59
CA GLY A 295 -11.97 -11.53 -12.44
C GLY A 295 -12.64 -12.81 -11.94
N LYS A 296 -12.04 -13.98 -12.18
CA LYS A 296 -12.55 -15.26 -11.68
C LYS A 296 -12.68 -15.33 -10.16
N ALA A 297 -11.89 -14.55 -9.42
CA ALA A 297 -12.03 -14.43 -7.96
C ALA A 297 -13.45 -13.97 -7.56
N TYR A 298 -14.13 -13.22 -8.42
CA TYR A 298 -15.47 -12.68 -8.21
C TYR A 298 -16.57 -13.53 -8.86
N SER A 299 -16.27 -14.72 -9.36
CA SER A 299 -17.23 -15.59 -10.08
C SER A 299 -18.45 -16.00 -9.24
N GLN A 300 -18.36 -15.92 -7.92
CA GLN A 300 -19.46 -16.21 -7.00
C GLN A 300 -20.45 -15.03 -6.85
N LEU A 301 -20.04 -13.83 -7.27
CA LEU A 301 -20.83 -12.62 -7.16
C LEU A 301 -21.89 -12.58 -8.25
N ARG A 302 -23.13 -12.25 -7.87
CA ARG A 302 -24.25 -12.17 -8.81
C ARG A 302 -24.00 -11.11 -9.86
N SER A 303 -23.48 -9.95 -9.44
CA SER A 303 -23.22 -8.83 -10.35
C SER A 303 -22.13 -9.16 -11.36
N TYR A 304 -21.17 -10.04 -11.03
CA TYR A 304 -20.17 -10.55 -11.96
C TYR A 304 -20.83 -11.37 -13.09
N ALA A 305 -21.65 -12.37 -12.75
CA ALA A 305 -22.34 -13.19 -13.75
C ALA A 305 -23.29 -12.38 -14.64
N GLN A 306 -23.93 -11.34 -14.08
CA GLN A 306 -24.84 -10.47 -14.83
C GLN A 306 -24.12 -9.53 -15.82
N LEU A 307 -22.79 -9.38 -15.72
CA LEU A 307 -22.02 -8.49 -16.58
C LEU A 307 -21.84 -9.02 -18.01
N GLU A 308 -21.80 -10.35 -18.19
CA GLU A 308 -21.42 -10.99 -19.44
C GLU A 308 -22.35 -10.68 -20.60
N ALA A 309 -23.66 -10.87 -20.39
CA ALA A 309 -24.66 -10.66 -21.42
C ALA A 309 -24.68 -9.22 -21.97
N PRO A 310 -24.77 -8.17 -21.13
CA PRO A 310 -24.72 -6.79 -21.63
C PRO A 310 -23.34 -6.44 -22.22
N HIS A 311 -22.23 -6.91 -21.64
CA HIS A 311 -20.90 -6.68 -22.21
C HIS A 311 -20.77 -7.24 -23.63
N LYS A 312 -21.22 -8.49 -23.84
CA LYS A 312 -21.28 -9.09 -25.17
C LYS A 312 -22.21 -8.29 -26.10
N GLY A 313 -23.37 -7.89 -25.61
CA GLY A 313 -24.36 -7.11 -26.37
C GLY A 313 -23.82 -5.78 -26.90
N VAL A 314 -23.04 -5.04 -26.11
CA VAL A 314 -22.39 -3.79 -26.58
C VAL A 314 -21.50 -4.05 -27.80
N HIS A 315 -20.63 -5.05 -27.71
CA HIS A 315 -19.71 -5.39 -28.79
C HIS A 315 -20.41 -5.96 -30.02
N ASP A 316 -21.44 -6.78 -29.83
CA ASP A 316 -22.23 -7.35 -30.91
C ASP A 316 -23.00 -6.25 -31.65
N SER A 317 -23.69 -5.36 -30.93
CA SER A 317 -24.42 -4.23 -31.50
C SER A 317 -23.50 -3.24 -32.25
N GLY A 318 -22.32 -2.94 -31.72
CA GLY A 318 -21.36 -2.08 -32.42
C GLY A 318 -20.82 -2.71 -33.72
N ARG A 319 -20.59 -4.03 -33.75
CA ARG A 319 -20.22 -4.74 -34.99
C ARG A 319 -21.36 -4.78 -36.00
N ASP A 320 -22.59 -5.00 -35.53
CA ASP A 320 -23.77 -4.99 -36.39
C ASP A 320 -24.02 -3.62 -37.01
N ALA A 321 -23.78 -2.53 -36.27
CA ALA A 321 -23.83 -1.17 -36.79
C ALA A 321 -22.85 -0.97 -37.96
N MET A 322 -21.59 -1.42 -37.81
CA MET A 322 -20.58 -1.37 -38.87
C MET A 322 -20.98 -2.20 -40.09
N ASN A 323 -21.51 -3.41 -39.88
CA ASN A 323 -21.98 -4.29 -40.96
C ASN A 323 -23.17 -3.70 -41.71
N HIS A 324 -24.14 -3.13 -41.00
CA HIS A 324 -25.28 -2.45 -41.61
C HIS A 324 -24.84 -1.23 -42.41
N ALA A 325 -23.93 -0.41 -41.88
CA ALA A 325 -23.35 0.72 -42.60
C ALA A 325 -22.65 0.29 -43.90
N LYS A 326 -21.83 -0.79 -43.84
CA LYS A 326 -21.14 -1.37 -45.00
C LYS A 326 -22.10 -1.86 -46.08
N SER A 327 -23.27 -2.37 -45.69
CA SER A 327 -24.34 -2.82 -46.59
C SER A 327 -25.27 -1.69 -47.09
N GLY A 328 -25.07 -0.45 -46.64
CA GLY A 328 -25.94 0.69 -46.95
C GLY A 328 -27.26 0.73 -46.17
N ASN A 329 -27.47 -0.17 -45.20
CA ASN A 329 -28.67 -0.20 -44.36
C ASN A 329 -28.59 0.83 -43.22
N MET A 330 -28.91 2.09 -43.52
CA MET A 330 -28.83 3.17 -42.55
C MET A 330 -29.80 3.01 -41.37
N ALA A 331 -31.00 2.48 -41.59
CA ALA A 331 -31.98 2.25 -40.53
C ALA A 331 -31.51 1.17 -39.54
N GLY A 332 -30.94 0.08 -40.06
CA GLY A 332 -30.33 -0.98 -39.25
C GLY A 332 -29.14 -0.45 -38.45
N MET A 333 -28.27 0.34 -39.08
CA MET A 333 -27.12 0.97 -38.41
C MET A 333 -27.55 1.81 -37.19
N VAL A 334 -28.54 2.70 -37.35
CA VAL A 334 -29.04 3.54 -36.25
C VAL A 334 -29.65 2.69 -35.13
N THR A 335 -30.40 1.63 -35.49
CA THR A 335 -30.99 0.71 -34.50
C THR A 335 -29.90 0.01 -33.67
N SER A 336 -28.85 -0.47 -34.33
CA SER A 336 -27.71 -1.11 -33.66
C SER A 336 -26.92 -0.14 -32.78
N ILE A 337 -26.75 1.12 -33.18
CA ILE A 337 -26.13 2.16 -32.34
C ILE A 337 -26.94 2.39 -31.06
N ASN A 338 -28.26 2.57 -31.18
CA ASN A 338 -29.12 2.79 -30.01
C ASN A 338 -29.05 1.58 -29.06
N SER A 339 -29.10 0.36 -29.61
CA SER A 339 -28.93 -0.86 -28.83
C SER A 339 -27.56 -0.91 -28.13
N MET A 340 -26.49 -0.48 -28.80
CA MET A 340 -25.15 -0.40 -28.20
C MET A 340 -25.11 0.58 -27.01
N GLU A 341 -25.73 1.75 -27.15
CA GLU A 341 -25.82 2.75 -26.07
C GLU A 341 -26.63 2.22 -24.88
N ASP A 342 -27.86 1.75 -25.10
CA ASP A 342 -28.74 1.23 -24.05
C ASP A 342 -28.09 0.06 -23.30
N THR A 343 -27.44 -0.85 -24.03
CA THR A 343 -26.77 -2.00 -23.42
C THR A 343 -25.52 -1.58 -22.65
N SER A 344 -24.82 -0.52 -23.10
CA SER A 344 -23.63 -0.03 -22.40
C SER A 344 -23.94 0.59 -21.04
N GLU A 345 -25.11 1.19 -20.88
CA GLU A 345 -25.58 1.68 -19.58
C GLU A 345 -25.76 0.52 -18.59
N GLN A 346 -26.28 -0.63 -19.07
CA GLN A 346 -26.37 -1.84 -18.24
C GLN A 346 -25.00 -2.35 -17.80
N VAL A 347 -23.99 -2.31 -18.68
CA VAL A 347 -22.60 -2.67 -18.31
C VAL A 347 -22.10 -1.80 -17.16
N VAL A 348 -22.30 -0.49 -17.24
CA VAL A 348 -21.89 0.45 -16.17
C VAL A 348 -22.60 0.14 -14.86
N ILE A 349 -23.92 -0.07 -14.89
CA ILE A 349 -24.72 -0.42 -13.71
C ILE A 349 -24.22 -1.72 -13.07
N HIS A 350 -23.92 -2.74 -13.87
CA HIS A 350 -23.43 -4.02 -13.35
C HIS A 350 -22.00 -3.91 -12.79
N ILE A 351 -21.15 -3.06 -13.37
CA ILE A 351 -19.83 -2.76 -12.81
C ILE A 351 -19.95 -2.04 -11.46
N ASP A 352 -20.86 -1.06 -11.34
CA ASP A 352 -21.09 -0.34 -10.09
C ASP A 352 -21.63 -1.27 -8.99
N ARG A 353 -22.61 -2.12 -9.31
CA ARG A 353 -23.10 -3.13 -8.36
C ARG A 353 -22.04 -4.14 -7.97
N LEU A 354 -21.19 -4.55 -8.92
CA LEU A 354 -20.06 -5.42 -8.63
C LEU A 354 -19.08 -4.74 -7.67
N MET A 355 -18.83 -3.43 -7.83
CA MET A 355 -18.01 -2.66 -6.89
C MET A 355 -18.60 -2.68 -5.48
N ASP A 356 -19.89 -2.44 -5.36
CA ASP A 356 -20.59 -2.43 -4.06
C ASP A 356 -20.55 -3.82 -3.40
N GLU A 357 -20.74 -4.89 -4.18
CA GLU A 357 -20.63 -6.27 -3.69
C GLU A 357 -19.20 -6.63 -3.25
N ILE A 358 -18.17 -6.10 -3.93
CA ILE A 358 -16.77 -6.30 -3.55
C ILE A 358 -16.44 -5.56 -2.26
N ILE A 359 -16.94 -4.34 -2.07
CA ILE A 359 -16.69 -3.54 -0.86
C ILE A 359 -17.44 -4.10 0.36
N ALA A 360 -18.62 -4.68 0.15
CA ALA A 360 -19.46 -5.21 1.22
C ALA A 360 -18.99 -6.56 1.78
N ASN A 361 -18.19 -7.31 1.02
CA ASN A 361 -17.58 -8.59 1.41
C ASN A 361 -16.14 -8.38 1.87
#